data_AF-A0A8H4C7N0-F1
#
_entry.id   AF-A0A8H4C7N0-F1
#
_cell.length_a   1.000
_cell.length_b   1.000
_cell.length_c   1.000
_cell.angle_alpha   90.00
_cell.angle_beta   90.00
_cell.angle_gamma   90.00
#
_symmetry.space_group_name_H-M   'P 1'
#
loop_
_entity.id
_entity.type
_entity.pdbx_description
1 polymer ?
#
loop_
_entity_poly.entity_id
_entity_poly.type
_entity_poly.pdbx_seq_one_letter_code
_entity_poly.pdbx_strand_id
1 'polypeptide(L)'
;MAVSQTSDEVQLRVQEWMQATSYSAISLTSLTGGQTNFTYLARLRQAFDGKDGNRAMEVMVKHGEAYMARHPINSITIERCNVEAACLKKLEAMSLRLRRQESSSITVKSPICYLYDEETNTQIQEYLPNVVHLKKHLLKFPPSDAPMDLRPLYQNIGSAMAKYISKFHELTNSILESDGPDGTGSSLKEALYKDNQMQKLKHMINYDWLLERAAQFP
;
A
#
# COMPACT_ATOMS: atom_id res chain seq x y z
N MET A 1 14.09 -25.44 1.21
CA MET A 1 13.16 -24.67 2.06
C MET A 1 13.97 -23.53 2.67
N ALA A 2 13.56 -22.27 2.46
CA ALA A 2 14.23 -21.15 3.12
C ALA A 2 13.94 -21.21 4.62
N VAL A 3 14.97 -21.06 5.46
CA VAL A 3 14.79 -20.98 6.91
C VAL A 3 14.14 -19.63 7.21
N SER A 4 12.96 -19.63 7.85
CA SER A 4 12.31 -18.39 8.28
C SER A 4 13.15 -17.74 9.37
N GLN A 5 13.51 -16.48 9.19
CA GLN A 5 14.25 -15.69 10.17
C GLN A 5 13.34 -15.23 11.31
N THR A 6 13.94 -14.89 12.45
CA THR A 6 13.19 -14.30 13.55
C THR A 6 12.80 -12.86 13.24
N SER A 7 11.76 -12.34 13.89
CA SER A 7 11.34 -10.93 13.69
C SER A 7 12.46 -9.94 14.04
N ASP A 8 13.29 -10.28 15.03
CA ASP A 8 14.39 -9.42 15.48
C ASP A 8 15.53 -9.39 14.45
N GLU A 9 15.85 -10.52 13.82
CA GLU A 9 16.82 -10.60 12.72
C GLU A 9 16.39 -9.76 11.51
N VAL A 10 15.11 -9.84 11.14
CA VAL A 10 14.55 -9.03 10.05
C VAL A 10 14.62 -7.54 10.41
N GLN A 11 14.25 -7.18 11.64
CA GLN A 11 14.30 -5.79 12.09
C GLN A 11 15.73 -5.23 12.05
N LEU A 12 16.73 -6.02 12.47
CA LEU A 12 18.13 -5.62 12.43
C LEU A 12 18.61 -5.36 10.99
N ARG A 13 18.31 -6.27 10.04
CA ARG A 13 18.66 -6.09 8.62
C ARG A 13 18.02 -4.84 8.01
N VAL A 14 16.75 -4.60 8.33
CA VAL A 14 16.05 -3.38 7.86
C VAL A 14 16.72 -2.14 8.45
N GLN A 15 17.08 -2.16 9.73
CA GLN A 15 17.78 -1.04 10.36
C GLN A 15 19.16 -0.77 9.73
N GLU A 16 19.95 -1.81 9.47
CA GLU A 16 21.25 -1.71 8.78
C GLU A 16 21.09 -1.14 7.38
N TRP A 17 20.14 -1.68 6.60
CA TRP A 17 19.81 -1.19 5.27
C TRP A 17 19.45 0.29 5.30
N MET A 18 18.60 0.72 6.25
CA MET A 18 18.22 2.14 6.35
C MET A 18 19.41 3.06 6.59
N GLN A 19 20.44 2.64 7.36
CA GLN A 19 21.65 3.46 7.57
C GLN A 19 22.41 3.74 6.27
N ALA A 20 22.29 2.86 5.27
CA ALA A 20 22.93 3.03 3.97
C ALA A 20 22.11 3.93 3.00
N THR A 21 20.94 4.41 3.42
CA THR A 21 20.06 5.26 2.61
C THR A 21 20.01 6.69 3.14
N SER A 22 19.43 7.60 2.34
CA SER A 22 19.07 8.95 2.80
C SER A 22 18.03 8.95 3.94
N TYR A 23 17.41 7.81 4.23
CA TYR A 23 16.40 7.63 5.27
C TYR A 23 16.99 6.97 6.52
N SER A 24 18.24 7.25 6.87
CA SER A 24 18.85 6.73 8.10
C SER A 24 17.97 6.98 9.33
N ALA A 25 17.70 5.92 10.10
CA ALA A 25 16.80 5.96 11.26
C ALA A 25 17.57 6.05 12.58
N ILE A 26 17.00 6.78 13.54
CA ILE A 26 17.37 6.77 14.96
C ILE A 26 16.73 5.56 15.63
N SER A 27 15.48 5.23 15.28
CA SER A 27 14.73 4.14 15.86
C SER A 27 13.79 3.51 14.85
N LEU A 28 13.55 2.22 15.02
CA LEU A 28 12.62 1.43 14.23
C LEU A 28 11.64 0.72 15.19
N THR A 29 10.35 1.01 15.09
CA THR A 29 9.32 0.44 15.97
C THR A 29 8.39 -0.44 15.15
N SER A 30 8.24 -1.72 15.52
CA SER A 30 7.33 -2.62 14.82
C SER A 30 5.88 -2.15 14.90
N LEU A 31 5.20 -2.19 13.75
CA LEU A 31 3.79 -1.86 13.62
C LEU A 31 2.98 -3.14 13.46
N THR A 32 1.83 -3.20 14.13
CA THR A 32 0.92 -4.34 14.06
C THR A 32 -0.19 -4.11 13.04
N GLY A 33 -0.72 -5.19 12.45
CA GLY A 33 -1.95 -5.15 11.64
C GLY A 33 -1.79 -5.78 10.26
N GLY A 34 -0.56 -5.86 9.74
CA GLY A 34 -0.24 -6.61 8.52
C GLY A 34 -0.09 -8.11 8.78
N GLN A 35 -0.37 -8.93 7.77
CA GLN A 35 -0.19 -10.40 7.82
C GLN A 35 1.05 -10.87 7.06
N THR A 36 1.33 -10.24 5.91
CA THR A 36 2.29 -10.73 4.93
C THR A 36 3.66 -10.08 5.05
N ASN A 37 3.73 -8.81 5.45
CA ASN A 37 4.97 -8.02 5.45
C ASN A 37 5.30 -7.56 6.86
N PHE A 38 6.59 -7.39 7.14
CA PHE A 38 7.06 -6.69 8.31
C PHE A 38 6.88 -5.19 8.08
N THR A 39 6.28 -4.51 9.05
CA THR A 39 6.03 -3.06 8.95
C THR A 39 6.57 -2.37 10.17
N TYR A 40 7.22 -1.23 9.97
CA TYR A 40 7.85 -0.46 11.03
C TYR A 40 7.55 1.02 10.87
N LEU A 41 7.48 1.73 11.99
CA LEU A 41 7.61 3.18 12.04
C LEU A 41 9.09 3.51 12.26
N ALA A 42 9.69 4.21 11.31
CA ALA A 42 11.05 4.70 11.45
C ALA A 42 11.05 6.18 11.82
N ARG A 43 11.78 6.53 12.88
CA ARG A 43 12.10 7.92 13.20
C ARG A 43 13.45 8.25 12.58
N LEU A 44 13.47 9.18 11.65
CA LEU A 44 14.64 9.53 10.87
C LEU A 44 15.63 10.38 11.67
N ARG A 45 16.92 10.26 11.32
CA ARG A 45 17.98 11.09 11.89
C ARG A 45 17.91 12.53 11.42
N GLN A 46 17.53 12.71 10.16
CA GLN A 46 17.34 14.00 9.54
C GLN A 46 15.97 14.05 8.89
N ALA A 47 15.34 15.21 8.97
CA ALA A 47 14.10 15.45 8.25
C ALA A 47 14.37 15.40 6.75
N PHE A 48 13.42 14.89 5.98
CA PHE A 48 13.44 14.98 4.53
C PHE A 48 12.27 15.82 4.03
N ASP A 49 12.45 16.43 2.88
CA ASP A 49 11.38 17.13 2.18
C ASP A 49 10.59 16.10 1.36
N GLY A 50 9.37 15.83 1.81
CA GLY A 50 8.44 14.97 1.09
C GLY A 50 8.10 15.54 -0.28
N LYS A 51 7.69 14.67 -1.22
CA LYS A 51 7.27 15.07 -2.57
C LYS A 51 6.04 15.99 -2.58
N ASP A 52 5.31 16.05 -1.48
CA ASP A 52 4.18 16.95 -1.26
C ASP A 52 4.59 18.29 -0.60
N GLY A 53 5.89 18.54 -0.44
CA GLY A 53 6.43 19.76 0.17
C GLY A 53 6.45 19.72 1.71
N ASN A 54 6.01 18.62 2.32
CA ASN A 54 5.99 18.50 3.77
C ASN A 54 7.31 17.95 4.29
N ARG A 55 7.91 18.67 5.23
CA ARG A 55 9.10 18.22 5.94
C ARG A 55 8.70 17.17 6.98
N ALA A 56 9.21 15.95 6.84
CA ALA A 56 8.85 14.82 7.70
C ALA A 56 10.07 14.21 8.41
N MET A 57 9.86 13.76 9.65
CA MET A 57 10.84 13.05 10.47
C MET A 57 10.49 11.57 10.65
N GLU A 58 9.35 11.14 10.12
CA GLU A 58 8.79 9.81 10.34
C GLU A 58 8.35 9.22 9.01
N VAL A 59 8.67 7.95 8.80
CA VAL A 59 8.28 7.19 7.61
C VAL A 59 7.81 5.80 8.02
N MET A 60 6.96 5.21 7.18
CA MET A 60 6.60 3.81 7.29
C MET A 60 7.59 2.99 6.48
N VAL A 61 8.13 1.95 7.08
CA VAL A 61 9.03 1.00 6.42
C VAL A 61 8.31 -0.31 6.26
N LYS A 62 8.34 -0.87 5.06
CA LYS A 62 7.70 -2.15 4.76
C LYS A 62 8.69 -3.09 4.12
N HIS A 63 8.88 -4.25 4.74
CA HIS A 63 9.82 -5.26 4.29
C HIS A 63 9.07 -6.56 3.96
N GLY A 64 9.34 -7.08 2.77
CA GLY A 64 8.77 -8.32 2.28
C GLY A 64 9.74 -9.48 2.40
N GLU A 65 9.20 -10.64 2.77
CA GLU A 65 9.89 -11.93 2.75
C GLU A 65 9.18 -12.92 1.86
N ALA A 66 9.83 -14.03 1.48
CA ALA A 66 9.23 -15.12 0.69
C ALA A 66 8.20 -15.96 1.49
N TYR A 67 7.80 -15.46 2.66
CA TYR A 67 6.83 -16.04 3.58
C TYR A 67 6.02 -14.93 4.26
N MET A 68 4.90 -15.29 4.87
CA MET A 68 4.05 -14.35 5.59
C MET A 68 4.69 -13.96 6.94
N ALA A 69 4.89 -12.67 7.19
CA ALA A 69 5.48 -12.18 8.44
C ALA A 69 4.81 -12.72 9.72
N ARG A 70 3.47 -12.86 9.75
CA ARG A 70 2.74 -13.40 10.90
C ARG A 70 2.62 -14.92 10.93
N HIS A 71 2.78 -15.56 9.78
CA HIS A 71 2.67 -17.01 9.65
C HIS A 71 3.82 -17.53 8.77
N PRO A 72 5.07 -17.56 9.29
CA PRO A 72 6.25 -17.83 8.47
C PRO A 72 6.28 -19.22 7.82
N ILE A 73 5.47 -20.15 8.32
CA ILE A 73 5.24 -21.47 7.69
C ILE A 73 4.57 -21.37 6.32
N ASN A 74 3.87 -20.27 6.04
CA ASN A 74 3.14 -20.06 4.80
C ASN A 74 4.03 -19.25 3.84
N SER A 75 4.48 -19.90 2.77
CA SER A 75 5.23 -19.25 1.70
C SER A 75 4.32 -18.32 0.89
N ILE A 76 4.91 -17.25 0.38
CA ILE A 76 4.25 -16.32 -0.52
C ILE A 76 5.28 -15.65 -1.43
N THR A 77 4.94 -15.48 -2.69
CA THR A 77 5.80 -14.85 -3.71
C THR A 77 6.30 -13.48 -3.27
N ILE A 78 7.60 -13.22 -3.48
CA ILE A 78 8.26 -11.96 -3.14
C ILE A 78 7.98 -10.88 -4.18
N GLU A 79 7.66 -11.28 -5.41
CA GLU A 79 7.30 -10.46 -6.56
C GLU A 79 6.13 -9.51 -6.26
N ARG A 80 5.30 -9.86 -5.26
CA ARG A 80 4.27 -8.98 -4.69
C ARG A 80 4.80 -7.59 -4.28
N CYS A 81 6.06 -7.53 -3.83
CA CYS A 81 6.70 -6.29 -3.39
C CYS A 81 6.99 -5.37 -4.58
N ASN A 82 7.48 -5.95 -5.69
CA ASN A 82 7.69 -5.25 -6.95
C ASN A 82 6.37 -4.70 -7.51
N VAL A 83 5.33 -5.51 -7.50
CA VAL A 83 3.99 -5.11 -7.95
C VAL A 83 3.45 -3.97 -7.10
N GLU A 84 3.55 -4.06 -5.77
CA GLU A 84 3.08 -3.01 -4.87
C GLU A 84 3.81 -1.68 -5.14
N ALA A 85 5.14 -1.69 -5.22
CA ALA A 85 5.92 -0.49 -5.49
C ALA A 85 5.58 0.12 -6.86
N ALA A 86 5.42 -0.70 -7.90
CA ALA A 86 5.02 -0.25 -9.22
C ALA A 86 3.61 0.37 -9.23
N CYS A 87 2.66 -0.25 -8.51
CA CYS A 87 1.30 0.27 -8.34
C CYS A 87 1.32 1.64 -7.65
N LEU A 88 2.00 1.75 -6.51
CA LEU A 88 2.04 2.99 -5.73
C LEU A 88 2.64 4.16 -6.53
N LYS A 89 3.67 3.92 -7.34
CA LYS A 89 4.23 4.93 -8.26
C LYS A 89 3.21 5.45 -9.28
N LYS A 90 2.37 4.57 -9.84
CA LYS A 90 1.31 4.98 -10.79
C LYS A 90 0.15 5.69 -10.10
N LEU A 91 -0.25 5.22 -8.91
CA LEU A 91 -1.32 5.81 -8.10
C LEU A 91 -0.95 7.20 -7.57
N GLU A 92 0.33 7.42 -7.23
CA GLU A 92 0.85 8.75 -6.87
C GLU A 92 0.62 9.76 -8.01
N ALA A 93 1.02 9.41 -9.24
CA ALA A 93 0.84 10.29 -10.40
C ALA A 93 -0.64 10.58 -10.68
N MET A 94 -1.53 9.61 -10.46
CA MET A 94 -2.97 9.81 -10.56
C MET A 94 -3.50 10.77 -9.49
N SER A 95 -3.10 10.56 -8.24
CA SER A 95 -3.52 11.38 -7.09
C SER A 95 -3.12 12.84 -7.29
N LEU A 96 -1.93 13.10 -7.83
CA LEU A 96 -1.47 14.46 -8.16
C LEU A 96 -2.31 15.12 -9.26
N ARG A 97 -2.75 14.36 -10.27
CA ARG A 97 -3.62 14.89 -11.33
C ARG A 97 -5.01 15.24 -10.79
N LEU A 98 -5.61 14.35 -9.99
CA LEU A 98 -6.92 14.60 -9.37
C LEU A 98 -6.88 15.82 -8.46
N ARG A 99 -5.85 15.96 -7.62
CA ARG A 99 -5.66 17.12 -6.75
C ARG A 99 -5.59 18.46 -7.49
N ARG A 100 -5.03 18.50 -8.70
CA ARG A 100 -4.94 19.73 -9.50
C ARG A 100 -6.27 20.11 -10.16
N GLN A 101 -7.16 19.15 -10.35
CA GLN A 101 -8.44 19.33 -11.03
C GLN A 101 -9.58 19.64 -10.06
N GLU A 102 -9.44 19.29 -8.78
CA GLU A 102 -10.50 19.44 -7.79
C GLU A 102 -10.19 20.51 -6.73
N SER A 103 -11.21 21.30 -6.39
CA SER A 103 -11.21 22.25 -5.25
C SER A 103 -11.88 21.66 -4.00
N SER A 104 -12.02 20.34 -3.92
CA SER A 104 -12.67 19.64 -2.81
C SER A 104 -11.84 19.73 -1.52
N SER A 105 -12.51 19.87 -0.36
CA SER A 105 -11.88 19.78 0.96
C SER A 105 -11.46 18.34 1.34
N ILE A 106 -11.93 17.33 0.60
CA ILE A 106 -11.62 15.92 0.83
C ILE A 106 -10.60 15.45 -0.20
N THR A 107 -9.45 15.01 0.28
CA THR A 107 -8.46 14.31 -0.56
C THR A 107 -8.59 12.80 -0.39
N VAL A 108 -8.64 12.08 -1.50
CA VAL A 108 -8.40 10.63 -1.55
C VAL A 108 -7.09 10.38 -2.29
N LYS A 109 -6.18 9.62 -1.68
CA LYS A 109 -4.88 9.24 -2.27
C LYS A 109 -4.38 7.90 -1.73
N SER A 110 -3.48 7.27 -2.48
CA SER A 110 -2.61 6.22 -1.94
C SER A 110 -1.44 6.84 -1.15
N PRO A 111 -0.82 6.10 -0.21
CA PRO A 111 0.45 6.48 0.38
C PRO A 111 1.51 6.67 -0.72
N ILE A 112 2.43 7.60 -0.50
CA ILE A 112 3.57 7.81 -1.38
C ILE A 112 4.62 6.72 -1.12
N CYS A 113 5.15 6.11 -2.18
CA CYS A 113 6.36 5.29 -2.11
C CYS A 113 7.57 6.18 -2.39
N TYR A 114 8.35 6.48 -1.36
CA TYR A 114 9.53 7.34 -1.46
C TYR A 114 10.72 6.59 -2.03
N LEU A 115 10.94 5.36 -1.55
CA LEU A 115 12.03 4.49 -1.98
C LEU A 115 11.52 3.05 -2.04
N TYR A 116 11.96 2.31 -3.04
CA TYR A 116 11.84 0.86 -3.07
C TYR A 116 13.17 0.28 -3.53
N ASP A 117 13.68 -0.66 -2.74
CA ASP A 117 14.84 -1.46 -3.08
C ASP A 117 14.39 -2.90 -3.37
N GLU A 118 14.62 -3.31 -4.61
CA GLU A 118 14.26 -4.64 -5.12
C GLU A 118 15.20 -5.74 -4.59
N GLU A 119 16.46 -5.41 -4.27
CA GLU A 119 17.41 -6.39 -3.72
C GLU A 119 17.00 -6.83 -2.33
N THR A 120 16.62 -5.87 -1.48
CA THR A 120 16.22 -6.12 -0.10
C THR A 120 14.71 -6.28 0.08
N ASN A 121 13.90 -6.04 -0.96
CA ASN A 121 12.45 -6.01 -0.91
C ASN A 121 11.90 -5.04 0.17
N THR A 122 12.58 -3.92 0.35
CA THR A 122 12.26 -2.92 1.38
C THR A 122 11.77 -1.62 0.78
N GLN A 123 10.65 -1.13 1.30
CA GLN A 123 9.98 0.10 0.88
C GLN A 123 9.99 1.14 1.99
N ILE A 124 10.29 2.39 1.64
CA ILE A 124 10.00 3.57 2.46
C ILE A 124 8.73 4.22 1.92
N GLN A 125 7.71 4.31 2.75
CA GLN A 125 6.39 4.86 2.43
C GLN A 125 6.02 6.04 3.34
N GLU A 126 5.08 6.85 2.88
CA GLU A 126 4.45 7.90 3.67
C GLU A 126 3.86 7.34 4.98
N TYR A 127 4.25 7.93 6.10
CA TYR A 127 3.59 7.70 7.37
C TYR A 127 2.41 8.66 7.53
N LEU A 128 1.24 8.11 7.86
CA LEU A 128 0.02 8.88 8.07
C LEU A 128 -0.33 8.89 9.56
N PRO A 129 0.07 9.93 10.31
CA PRO A 129 -0.33 10.08 11.71
C PRO A 129 -1.81 10.47 11.80
N ASN A 130 -2.42 10.23 12.97
CA ASN A 130 -3.81 10.64 13.27
C ASN A 130 -4.88 10.04 12.34
N VAL A 131 -4.66 8.82 11.87
CA VAL A 131 -5.62 8.10 11.02
C VAL A 131 -6.59 7.24 11.82
N VAL A 132 -7.77 7.04 11.25
CA VAL A 132 -8.76 6.07 11.75
C VAL A 132 -9.01 5.02 10.68
N HIS A 133 -8.98 3.75 11.08
CA HIS A 133 -9.37 2.67 10.18
C HIS A 133 -10.86 2.77 9.83
N LEU A 134 -11.16 3.03 8.55
CA LEU A 134 -12.52 3.26 8.07
C LEU A 134 -13.48 2.12 8.45
N LYS A 135 -13.09 0.86 8.26
CA LYS A 135 -13.92 -0.30 8.66
C LYS A 135 -14.28 -0.26 10.15
N LYS A 136 -13.29 -0.01 11.02
CA LYS A 136 -13.51 0.06 12.48
C LYS A 136 -14.38 1.26 12.84
N HIS A 137 -14.19 2.39 12.15
CA HIS A 137 -15.01 3.59 12.33
C HIS A 137 -16.47 3.32 11.95
N LEU A 138 -16.73 2.78 10.76
CA LEU A 138 -18.08 2.51 10.26
C LEU A 138 -18.82 1.46 11.09
N LEU A 139 -18.12 0.44 11.60
CA LEU A 139 -18.71 -0.54 12.52
C LEU A 139 -19.09 0.06 13.87
N LYS A 140 -18.34 1.08 14.32
CA LYS A 140 -18.61 1.78 15.59
C LYS A 140 -19.65 2.89 15.43
N PHE A 141 -19.69 3.52 14.26
CA PHE A 141 -20.55 4.67 13.93
C PHE A 141 -21.19 4.44 12.55
N PRO A 142 -22.28 3.66 12.49
CA PRO A 142 -22.98 3.40 11.24
C PRO A 142 -23.47 4.71 10.61
N PRO A 143 -23.32 4.90 9.28
CA PRO A 143 -23.83 6.10 8.61
C PRO A 143 -25.35 6.29 8.74
N SER A 144 -26.12 5.22 8.95
CA SER A 144 -27.56 5.28 9.24
C SER A 144 -27.88 6.08 10.50
N ASP A 145 -26.96 6.02 11.46
CA ASP A 145 -27.11 6.58 12.81
C ASP A 145 -26.42 7.96 12.90
N ALA A 146 -25.84 8.43 11.79
CA ALA A 146 -25.18 9.71 11.71
C ALA A 146 -26.17 10.87 11.94
N PRO A 147 -25.81 11.84 12.81
CA PRO A 147 -26.51 13.11 12.92
C PRO A 147 -26.72 13.78 11.55
N MET A 148 -27.87 14.45 11.37
CA MET A 148 -28.26 14.99 10.06
C MET A 148 -27.24 15.98 9.49
N ASP A 149 -26.56 16.73 10.34
CA ASP A 149 -25.51 17.68 10.01
C ASP A 149 -24.23 17.02 9.48
N LEU A 150 -23.96 15.75 9.82
CA LEU A 150 -22.80 15.00 9.31
C LEU A 150 -23.08 14.24 8.01
N ARG A 151 -24.34 14.08 7.62
CA ARG A 151 -24.72 13.35 6.39
C ARG A 151 -24.06 13.93 5.12
N PRO A 152 -24.01 15.26 4.90
CA PRO A 152 -23.32 15.83 3.74
C PRO A 152 -21.82 15.49 3.72
N LEU A 153 -21.17 15.45 4.89
CA LEU A 153 -19.76 15.07 4.98
C LEU A 153 -19.56 13.62 4.54
N TYR A 154 -20.36 12.68 5.03
CA TYR A 154 -20.28 11.27 4.62
C TYR A 154 -20.56 11.08 3.13
N GLN A 155 -21.54 11.80 2.58
CA GLN A 155 -21.82 11.80 1.13
C GLN A 155 -20.62 12.32 0.33
N ASN A 156 -20.00 13.41 0.76
CA ASN A 156 -18.82 13.96 0.11
C ASN A 156 -17.62 13.00 0.17
N ILE A 157 -17.41 12.32 1.31
CA ILE A 157 -16.39 11.25 1.42
C ILE A 157 -16.67 10.14 0.41
N GLY A 158 -17.91 9.64 0.37
CA GLY A 158 -18.32 8.59 -0.57
C GLY A 158 -18.14 9.01 -2.03
N SER A 159 -18.51 10.25 -2.38
CA SER A 159 -18.33 10.81 -3.72
C SER A 159 -16.85 10.91 -4.10
N ALA A 160 -16.00 11.42 -3.20
CA ALA A 160 -14.56 11.53 -3.44
C ALA A 160 -13.92 10.15 -3.63
N MET A 161 -14.33 9.15 -2.84
CA MET A 161 -13.85 7.77 -2.99
C MET A 161 -14.30 7.15 -4.32
N ALA A 162 -15.59 7.33 -4.69
CA ALA A 162 -16.13 6.81 -5.95
C ALA A 162 -15.36 7.38 -7.15
N LYS A 163 -15.13 8.70 -7.18
CA LYS A 163 -14.33 9.35 -8.23
C LYS A 163 -12.91 8.81 -8.32
N TYR A 164 -12.24 8.63 -7.18
CA TYR A 164 -10.90 8.07 -7.14
C TYR A 164 -10.86 6.65 -7.72
N ILE A 165 -11.83 5.81 -7.35
CA ILE A 165 -11.97 4.43 -7.86
C ILE A 165 -12.28 4.43 -9.36
N SER A 166 -13.20 5.27 -9.84
CA SER A 166 -13.50 5.41 -11.27
C SER A 166 -12.24 5.79 -12.06
N LYS A 167 -11.48 6.79 -11.57
CA LYS A 167 -10.23 7.21 -12.21
C LYS A 167 -9.16 6.11 -12.20
N PHE A 168 -9.08 5.33 -11.14
CA PHE A 168 -8.20 4.17 -11.06
C PHE A 168 -8.51 3.15 -12.16
N HIS A 169 -9.79 2.84 -12.38
CA HIS A 169 -10.20 1.92 -13.45
C HIS A 169 -9.91 2.50 -14.85
N GLU A 170 -10.21 3.77 -15.09
CA GLU A 170 -9.86 4.44 -16.36
C GLU A 170 -8.36 4.39 -16.64
N LEU A 171 -7.54 4.70 -15.64
CA LEU A 171 -6.08 4.66 -15.76
C LEU A 171 -5.59 3.25 -16.08
N THR A 172 -6.15 2.24 -15.42
CA THR A 172 -5.77 0.84 -15.63
C THR A 172 -6.07 0.41 -17.06
N ASN A 173 -7.25 0.74 -17.59
CA ASN A 173 -7.61 0.43 -18.98
C ASN A 173 -6.66 1.10 -19.98
N SER A 174 -6.34 2.39 -19.77
CA SER A 174 -5.38 3.10 -20.63
C SER A 174 -3.97 2.51 -20.59
N ILE A 175 -3.50 2.05 -19.42
CA ILE A 175 -2.20 1.37 -19.29
C ILE A 175 -2.19 0.05 -20.07
N LEU A 176 -3.31 -0.67 -20.11
CA LEU A 176 -3.45 -1.91 -20.85
C LEU A 176 -3.57 -1.69 -22.37
N GLU A 177 -4.09 -0.53 -22.81
CA GLU A 177 -4.30 -0.19 -24.22
C GLU A 177 -3.09 0.43 -24.93
N SER A 178 -2.14 1.04 -24.20
CA SER A 178 -0.96 1.74 -24.76
C SER A 178 0.15 0.86 -25.40
N ASP A 179 -0.21 -0.32 -25.91
CA ASP A 179 0.66 -1.27 -26.62
C ASP A 179 1.05 -0.79 -28.03
N GLY A 180 1.96 0.20 -28.10
CA GLY A 180 2.74 0.49 -29.31
C GLY A 180 4.04 -0.34 -29.37
N PRO A 181 4.59 -0.63 -30.57
CA PRO A 181 5.75 -1.51 -30.79
C PRO A 181 7.09 -0.99 -30.25
N ASP A 182 7.13 0.22 -29.67
CA ASP A 182 8.38 0.89 -29.27
C ASP A 182 8.87 0.55 -27.84
N GLY A 183 8.36 -0.54 -27.23
CA GLY A 183 9.05 -1.24 -26.13
C GLY A 183 9.33 -0.46 -24.84
N THR A 184 8.78 0.74 -24.67
CA THR A 184 8.95 1.58 -23.46
C THR A 184 7.78 1.46 -22.46
N GLY A 185 6.89 0.50 -22.72
CA GLY A 185 5.61 0.29 -22.06
C GLY A 185 5.66 -0.35 -20.66
N SER A 186 5.94 0.50 -19.66
CA SER A 186 5.46 0.39 -18.26
C SER A 186 6.01 -0.77 -17.39
N SER A 187 6.95 -0.45 -16.50
CA SER A 187 7.41 -1.31 -15.39
C SER A 187 6.28 -1.95 -14.55
N LEU A 188 5.06 -1.40 -14.58
CA LEU A 188 3.90 -2.00 -13.94
C LEU A 188 3.40 -3.24 -14.69
N LYS A 189 3.37 -3.24 -16.03
CA LYS A 189 2.89 -4.39 -16.83
C LYS A 189 3.83 -5.58 -16.65
N GLU A 190 5.14 -5.34 -16.70
CA GLU A 190 6.15 -6.36 -16.42
C GLU A 190 6.05 -6.92 -15.00
N ALA A 191 5.88 -6.04 -13.99
CA ALA A 191 5.68 -6.47 -12.61
C ALA A 191 4.42 -7.34 -12.47
N LEU A 192 3.30 -6.94 -13.11
CA LEU A 192 2.05 -7.70 -13.08
C LEU A 192 2.17 -9.06 -13.75
N TYR A 193 2.85 -9.18 -14.91
CA TYR A 193 3.06 -10.47 -15.57
C TYR A 193 3.93 -11.43 -14.76
N LYS A 194 4.95 -10.92 -14.08
CA LYS A 194 5.82 -11.73 -13.21
C LYS A 194 5.06 -12.30 -12.01
N ASP A 195 3.96 -11.66 -11.59
CA ASP A 195 3.20 -12.01 -10.38
C ASP A 195 2.03 -12.98 -10.62
N ASN A 196 2.19 -13.94 -11.54
CA ASN A 196 1.15 -14.93 -11.88
C ASN A 196 0.71 -15.77 -10.65
N GLN A 197 1.63 -16.05 -9.73
CA GLN A 197 1.32 -16.79 -8.49
C GLN A 197 0.37 -16.02 -7.57
N MET A 198 0.61 -14.72 -7.33
CA MET A 198 -0.29 -13.91 -6.51
C MET A 198 -1.64 -13.68 -7.18
N GLN A 199 -1.67 -13.55 -8.51
CA GLN A 199 -2.95 -13.43 -9.23
C GLN A 199 -3.83 -14.67 -8.98
N LYS A 200 -3.25 -15.87 -9.10
CA LYS A 200 -3.95 -17.13 -8.78
C LYS A 200 -4.37 -17.21 -7.31
N LEU A 201 -3.48 -16.84 -6.39
CA LEU A 201 -3.79 -16.84 -4.96
C LEU A 201 -4.93 -15.87 -4.62
N LYS A 202 -4.91 -14.66 -5.17
CA LYS A 202 -5.99 -13.68 -4.99
C LYS A 202 -7.29 -14.15 -5.60
N HIS A 203 -7.26 -14.82 -6.76
CA HIS A 203 -8.46 -15.39 -7.36
C HIS A 203 -9.08 -16.43 -6.42
N MET A 204 -8.26 -17.37 -5.95
CA MET A 204 -8.69 -18.41 -5.01
C MET A 204 -9.33 -17.82 -3.74
N ILE A 205 -8.64 -16.87 -3.10
CA ILE A 205 -9.11 -16.28 -1.84
C ILE A 205 -10.39 -15.44 -2.04
N ASN A 206 -10.47 -14.66 -3.11
CA ASN A 206 -11.55 -13.68 -3.29
C ASN A 206 -12.81 -14.25 -3.95
N TYR A 207 -12.67 -15.28 -4.80
CA TYR A 207 -13.80 -15.83 -5.57
C TYR A 207 -14.11 -17.25 -5.14
N ASP A 208 -13.12 -18.14 -5.18
CA ASP A 208 -13.36 -19.57 -4.93
C ASP A 208 -13.77 -19.78 -3.46
N TRP A 209 -13.00 -19.23 -2.52
CA TRP A 209 -13.31 -19.31 -1.09
C TRP A 209 -14.53 -18.50 -0.69
N LEU A 210 -14.87 -17.43 -1.41
CA LEU A 210 -16.06 -16.63 -1.10
C LEU A 210 -17.33 -17.49 -1.23
N LEU A 211 -17.42 -18.32 -2.28
CA LEU A 211 -18.54 -19.24 -2.46
C LEU A 211 -18.63 -20.25 -1.32
N GLU A 212 -17.49 -20.80 -0.90
CA GLU A 212 -17.43 -21.72 0.25
C GLU A 212 -17.84 -21.05 1.56
N ARG A 213 -17.47 -19.79 1.77
CA ARG A 213 -17.80 -19.03 2.98
C ARG A 213 -19.25 -18.60 3.01
N ALA A 214 -19.82 -18.20 1.87
CA ALA A 214 -21.25 -17.90 1.76
C ALA A 214 -22.10 -19.12 2.12
N ALA A 215 -21.65 -20.33 1.77
CA ALA A 215 -22.34 -21.57 2.18
C ALA A 215 -22.25 -21.85 3.70
N GLN A 216 -21.20 -21.38 4.38
CA GLN A 216 -21.00 -21.56 5.83
C GLN A 216 -21.69 -20.49 6.67
N PHE A 217 -21.96 -19.32 6.09
CA PHE A 217 -22.64 -18.18 6.73
C PHE A 217 -23.74 -17.66 5.79
N PRO A 218 -24.86 -18.39 5.66
CA PRO A 218 -25.96 -18.02 4.77
C PRO A 218 -26.64 -16.71 5.18
#